data_AF-A0A3B4TPS2-F1
#
_entry.id   AF-A0A3B4TPS2-F1
#
_cell.length_a   1.000
_cell.length_b   1.000
_cell.length_c   1.000
_cell.angle_alpha   90.00
_cell.angle_beta   90.00
_cell.angle_gamma   90.00
#
_symmetry.space_group_name_H-M   'P 1'
#
loop_
_entity.id
_entity.type
_entity.pdbx_description
1 polymer ?
#
loop_
_entity_poly.entity_id
_entity_poly.type
_entity_poly.pdbx_seq_one_letter_code
_entity_poly.pdbx_strand_id
1 'polypeptide(L)'
;MQVQSVPLGSVTIGPLSWRDGTVRSIQRAERLVRQTRAGRSRISSSAAGFTPKRSGGTAETSEDKIPEEECGEGRDCICENKMLRPQTTGATFPSGSQRTPVAPFPPTSLREQCAGASAAVAGEYMRRVREVEGQLRRQAGRVTQEGIKLERERGHLERMLRSLRTDLTVNRRSSEGRTRRPSTAETERDGADYLLLCERRELAELKQDLEGALRNTLTQLQALGQSSRRLLDCASERARVLELLPHSGSAGGHGNAAQTFTKTDAISPFTPECKQVLESSTLTVNQSLLLRENIRQMLTNAIARQKAAHCTVNDGLVKKIAETVSLQQNLTVMSAAARQAMFRKQRQINCIRHSHGRAQGPEYSGDILSREKLNRPLVQVYQRHPGTQLPEAAHLIQSSAVLKQCLMSSEAELARLQRACLQLLDDLHGKRAAVRVDAGVVRMRRQQVDKRTVPSFLQQGASRGQLSLSCVE
;
A
#
# COMPACT_ATOMS: atom_id res chain seq x y z
N MET A 1 -2.84 10.21 9.23
CA MET A 1 -1.46 10.68 8.93
C MET A 1 -1.10 10.18 7.55
N GLN A 2 -0.73 11.05 6.61
CA GLN A 2 -0.24 10.60 5.30
C GLN A 2 1.10 9.88 5.47
N VAL A 3 1.15 8.61 5.10
CA VAL A 3 2.40 7.84 5.05
C VAL A 3 3.20 8.40 3.88
N GLN A 4 4.09 9.35 4.17
CA GLN A 4 5.06 9.83 3.19
C GLN A 4 5.85 8.63 2.66
N SER A 5 5.75 8.40 1.34
CA SER A 5 6.54 7.43 0.61
C SER A 5 8.02 7.82 0.72
N VAL A 6 8.74 7.20 1.65
CA VAL A 6 10.19 7.39 1.80
C VAL A 6 10.86 6.83 0.54
N PRO A 7 11.69 7.62 -0.17
CA PRO A 7 12.42 7.14 -1.35
C PRO A 7 13.36 6.01 -0.94
N LEU A 8 13.02 4.78 -1.32
CA LEU A 8 13.78 3.57 -1.00
C LEU A 8 15.14 3.48 -1.73
N GLY A 9 15.52 4.47 -2.55
CA GLY A 9 16.76 4.44 -3.34
C GLY A 9 18.04 4.48 -2.48
N SER A 10 18.07 5.30 -1.42
CA SER A 10 19.30 5.57 -0.64
C SER A 10 19.25 5.04 0.80
N VAL A 11 18.08 4.71 1.33
CA VAL A 11 17.92 4.33 2.75
C VAL A 11 18.32 2.88 2.97
N THR A 12 19.34 2.64 3.80
CA THR A 12 19.75 1.28 4.19
C THR A 12 18.65 0.66 5.05
N ILE A 13 18.22 -0.55 4.72
CA ILE A 13 17.08 -1.19 5.38
C ILE A 13 17.54 -2.05 6.57
N GLY A 14 18.75 -2.62 6.54
CA GLY A 14 19.27 -3.39 7.69
C GLY A 14 19.51 -2.57 8.98
N PRO A 15 19.58 -3.23 10.16
CA PRO A 15 19.97 -2.57 11.40
C PRO A 15 21.42 -2.08 11.29
N LEU A 16 21.66 -0.82 11.68
CA LEU A 16 22.99 -0.18 11.62
C LEU A 16 24.00 -0.93 12.50
N SER A 17 23.63 -1.22 13.75
CA SER A 17 24.39 -1.98 14.75
C SER A 17 25.08 -3.22 14.19
N TRP A 18 24.32 -4.00 13.42
CA TRP A 18 24.74 -5.30 12.95
C TRP A 18 25.46 -5.25 11.60
N ARG A 19 25.00 -4.40 10.67
CA ARG A 19 25.78 -4.10 9.46
C ARG A 19 27.18 -3.65 9.88
N ASP A 20 27.25 -2.77 10.86
CA ASP A 20 28.50 -2.26 11.41
C ASP A 20 29.27 -3.35 12.17
N GLY A 21 28.59 -4.29 12.84
CA GLY A 21 29.19 -5.49 13.42
C GLY A 21 29.96 -6.31 12.39
N THR A 22 29.29 -6.76 11.34
CA THR A 22 29.92 -7.55 10.27
C THR A 22 30.96 -6.76 9.49
N VAL A 23 30.71 -5.48 9.20
CA VAL A 23 31.70 -4.62 8.53
C VAL A 23 32.94 -4.46 9.41
N ARG A 24 32.79 -4.30 10.73
CA ARG A 24 33.92 -4.28 11.68
C ARG A 24 34.68 -5.61 11.69
N SER A 25 33.99 -6.75 11.64
CA SER A 25 34.64 -8.07 11.50
C SER A 25 35.47 -8.14 10.23
N ILE A 26 34.91 -7.72 9.09
CA ILE A 26 35.59 -7.67 7.79
C ILE A 26 36.82 -6.76 7.86
N GLN A 27 36.66 -5.52 8.33
CA GLN A 27 37.76 -4.55 8.44
C GLN A 27 38.85 -5.00 9.42
N ARG A 28 38.49 -5.67 10.53
CA ARG A 28 39.45 -6.27 11.46
C ARG A 28 40.27 -7.34 10.76
N ALA A 29 39.62 -8.26 10.05
CA ALA A 29 40.31 -9.30 9.31
C ALA A 29 41.18 -8.71 8.18
N GLU A 30 40.69 -7.69 7.47
CA GLU A 30 41.43 -6.99 6.43
C GLU A 30 42.73 -6.38 6.97
N ARG A 31 42.66 -5.71 8.13
CA ARG A 31 43.84 -5.16 8.80
C ARG A 31 44.83 -6.26 9.17
N LEU A 32 44.38 -7.37 9.73
CA LEU A 32 45.25 -8.51 10.05
C LEU A 32 45.91 -9.09 8.80
N VAL A 33 45.14 -9.30 7.72
CA VAL A 33 45.66 -9.76 6.42
C VAL A 33 46.70 -8.78 5.87
N ARG A 34 46.44 -7.48 5.92
CA ARG A 34 47.41 -6.45 5.48
C ARG A 34 48.67 -6.46 6.33
N GLN A 35 48.56 -6.59 7.65
CA GLN A 35 49.72 -6.70 8.55
C GLN A 35 50.58 -7.91 8.22
N THR A 36 49.97 -9.05 7.86
CA THR A 36 50.75 -10.22 7.40
C THR A 36 51.53 -9.98 6.12
N ARG A 37 51.06 -9.08 5.24
CA ARG A 37 51.76 -8.67 4.01
C ARG A 37 52.81 -7.59 4.29
N ALA A 38 52.49 -6.63 5.16
CA ALA A 38 53.34 -5.48 5.50
C ALA A 38 54.56 -5.85 6.37
N GLY A 39 54.53 -6.99 7.05
CA GLY A 39 55.71 -7.57 7.71
C GLY A 39 56.89 -7.85 6.76
N ARG A 40 56.65 -7.76 5.44
CA ARG A 40 57.69 -7.84 4.40
C ARG A 40 58.23 -6.46 3.98
N SER A 41 57.55 -5.36 4.32
CA SER A 41 57.76 -4.02 3.74
C SER A 41 58.21 -2.94 4.72
N ARG A 42 58.24 -3.18 6.05
CA ARG A 42 58.82 -2.22 7.03
C ARG A 42 60.36 -2.12 6.99
N ILE A 43 60.97 -2.60 5.91
CA ILE A 43 62.38 -2.38 5.60
C ILE A 43 62.52 -1.26 4.54
N SER A 44 61.44 -0.74 3.94
CA SER A 44 61.59 0.24 2.85
C SER A 44 60.42 1.22 2.71
N SER A 45 60.79 2.49 2.54
CA SER A 45 60.08 3.61 1.90
C SER A 45 58.96 4.34 2.68
N SER A 46 59.41 5.34 3.43
CA SER A 46 58.85 6.70 3.47
C SER A 46 58.99 7.41 2.12
N ALA A 47 57.93 8.01 1.57
CA ALA A 47 57.96 9.25 0.77
C ALA A 47 56.57 9.62 0.22
N ALA A 48 56.33 10.94 0.14
CA ALA A 48 55.20 11.72 -0.35
C ALA A 48 54.59 11.29 -1.70
N GLY A 49 53.44 11.76 -2.20
CA GLY A 49 52.53 12.82 -1.78
C GLY A 49 51.59 13.18 -2.96
N PHE A 50 50.38 13.63 -2.61
CA PHE A 50 49.50 14.60 -3.27
C PHE A 50 49.28 14.64 -4.80
N THR A 51 47.99 14.55 -5.18
CA THR A 51 47.40 15.15 -6.39
C THR A 51 46.14 15.93 -6.02
N PRO A 52 45.88 17.14 -6.59
CA PRO A 52 44.62 17.84 -6.43
C PRO A 52 43.69 17.73 -7.66
N LYS A 53 42.41 17.89 -7.33
CA LYS A 53 41.16 17.70 -8.07
C LYS A 53 40.98 18.56 -9.32
N ARG A 54 40.26 17.99 -10.30
CA ARG A 54 39.60 18.64 -11.44
C ARG A 54 38.08 18.55 -11.23
N SER A 55 37.33 19.63 -11.48
CA SER A 55 35.85 19.59 -11.57
C SER A 55 35.39 20.23 -12.89
N GLY A 56 34.67 19.46 -13.70
CA GLY A 56 33.67 19.97 -14.66
C GLY A 56 32.34 20.24 -13.91
N GLY A 57 31.22 20.63 -14.51
CA GLY A 57 30.74 20.87 -15.87
C GLY A 57 29.35 21.56 -15.73
N THR A 58 28.96 22.44 -16.65
CA THR A 58 27.88 22.29 -17.65
C THR A 58 26.42 22.47 -17.17
N ALA A 59 25.66 23.20 -18.03
CA ALA A 59 24.21 23.17 -18.31
C ALA A 59 23.29 24.10 -17.47
N GLU A 60 22.67 25.12 -18.10
CA GLU A 60 21.29 25.17 -18.66
C GLU A 60 20.25 25.56 -17.56
N THR A 61 19.14 26.29 -17.73
CA THR A 61 18.29 26.75 -18.86
C THR A 61 17.28 27.80 -18.34
N SER A 62 16.65 28.51 -19.29
CA SER A 62 15.27 29.07 -19.33
C SER A 62 14.86 30.30 -18.48
N GLU A 63 14.65 31.39 -19.23
CA GLU A 63 13.73 32.52 -19.05
C GLU A 63 12.26 32.08 -19.21
N ASP A 64 11.21 32.90 -19.12
CA ASP A 64 10.72 34.00 -18.25
C ASP A 64 9.34 34.39 -18.88
N LYS A 65 8.41 34.86 -18.04
CA LYS A 65 7.28 35.79 -18.31
C LYS A 65 6.25 35.64 -19.47
N ILE A 66 5.00 35.68 -18.98
CA ILE A 66 3.69 36.14 -19.50
C ILE A 66 3.77 37.68 -19.73
N PRO A 67 3.05 38.39 -20.67
CA PRO A 67 1.58 38.55 -20.64
C PRO A 67 0.81 38.98 -21.92
N GLU A 68 -0.51 39.17 -21.72
CA GLU A 68 -1.52 39.94 -22.52
C GLU A 68 -1.99 39.28 -23.85
N GLU A 69 -3.26 39.33 -24.28
CA GLU A 69 -4.21 40.46 -24.32
C GLU A 69 -5.68 39.97 -24.57
N GLU A 70 -6.64 40.85 -24.26
CA GLU A 70 -8.08 41.07 -24.60
C GLU A 70 -8.79 40.27 -25.76
N CYS A 71 -10.12 40.23 -25.96
CA CYS A 71 -11.24 41.16 -25.69
C CYS A 71 -12.63 40.47 -25.90
N GLY A 72 -13.72 41.13 -25.49
CA GLY A 72 -15.08 40.98 -26.08
C GLY A 72 -16.21 40.60 -25.10
N GLU A 73 -16.82 41.56 -24.40
CA GLU A 73 -18.16 42.17 -24.69
C GLU A 73 -19.38 41.22 -24.47
N GLY A 74 -20.46 41.56 -23.78
CA GLY A 74 -20.85 42.78 -23.08
C GLY A 74 -22.31 42.72 -22.58
N ARG A 75 -22.61 43.62 -21.64
CA ARG A 75 -23.89 44.24 -21.24
C ARG A 75 -24.89 43.52 -20.32
N ASP A 76 -24.93 44.07 -19.10
CA ASP A 76 -26.05 44.20 -18.17
C ASP A 76 -27.19 45.10 -18.69
N CYS A 77 -28.41 44.95 -18.15
CA CYS A 77 -28.97 45.84 -17.12
C CYS A 77 -30.51 45.80 -17.00
N ILE A 78 -30.92 46.12 -15.77
CA ILE A 78 -32.24 46.15 -15.13
C ILE A 78 -33.00 47.46 -15.43
N CYS A 79 -34.33 47.46 -15.14
CA CYS A 79 -35.21 48.55 -14.62
C CYS A 79 -36.53 48.64 -15.41
N GLU A 80 -37.69 48.28 -14.84
CA GLU A 80 -38.60 49.02 -13.93
C GLU A 80 -39.80 49.71 -14.63
N ASN A 81 -40.99 49.39 -14.09
CA ASN A 81 -42.15 50.27 -13.81
C ASN A 81 -43.16 50.70 -14.91
N LYS A 82 -44.46 50.42 -14.57
CA LYS A 82 -45.65 51.33 -14.51
C LYS A 82 -46.96 50.89 -15.21
N MET A 83 -48.04 51.03 -14.42
CA MET A 83 -49.39 51.58 -14.71
C MET A 83 -50.56 50.66 -15.18
N LEU A 84 -51.44 50.36 -14.20
CA LEU A 84 -52.91 50.63 -14.10
C LEU A 84 -53.80 50.75 -15.36
N ARG A 85 -54.95 50.06 -15.39
CA ARG A 85 -56.35 50.60 -15.18
C ARG A 85 -57.47 49.57 -15.50
N PRO A 86 -58.63 49.58 -14.79
CA PRO A 86 -59.78 48.69 -15.01
C PRO A 86 -60.99 49.38 -15.70
N GLN A 87 -61.95 48.59 -16.22
CA GLN A 87 -63.33 49.05 -16.51
C GLN A 87 -64.40 47.99 -16.20
N THR A 88 -65.39 48.43 -15.44
CA THR A 88 -66.78 47.98 -15.24
C THR A 88 -67.57 48.01 -16.58
N THR A 89 -68.70 47.33 -16.81
CA THR A 89 -70.06 47.56 -16.28
C THR A 89 -71.03 46.60 -17.01
N GLY A 90 -72.16 46.22 -16.41
CA GLY A 90 -73.32 45.71 -17.18
C GLY A 90 -74.23 44.73 -16.45
N ALA A 91 -75.06 45.23 -15.55
CA ALA A 91 -76.20 44.52 -14.98
C ALA A 91 -77.44 44.70 -15.86
N THR A 92 -78.21 43.64 -16.08
CA THR A 92 -79.60 43.72 -16.56
C THR A 92 -80.43 42.60 -15.91
N PHE A 93 -81.30 43.00 -14.98
CA PHE A 93 -82.47 42.21 -14.55
C PHE A 93 -83.54 42.27 -15.65
N PRO A 94 -84.50 41.32 -15.64
CA PRO A 94 -85.87 41.79 -15.49
C PRO A 94 -86.64 41.06 -14.39
N SER A 95 -87.43 41.87 -13.70
CA SER A 95 -88.44 41.52 -12.71
C SER A 95 -89.72 41.04 -13.39
N GLY A 96 -90.44 40.09 -12.79
CA GLY A 96 -91.80 39.76 -13.21
C GLY A 96 -92.41 38.53 -12.57
N SER A 97 -93.10 38.77 -11.45
CA SER A 97 -94.28 38.03 -10.95
C SER A 97 -94.07 36.87 -9.97
N GLN A 98 -94.47 37.14 -8.73
CA GLN A 98 -94.66 36.19 -7.64
C GLN A 98 -95.91 35.32 -7.86
N ARG A 99 -95.74 33.99 -7.73
CA ARG A 99 -96.76 33.10 -7.14
C ARG A 99 -96.05 32.06 -6.26
N THR A 100 -96.50 31.96 -5.03
CA THR A 100 -96.12 30.98 -3.98
C THR A 100 -96.65 29.57 -4.31
N PRO A 101 -96.13 28.51 -3.64
CA PRO A 101 -95.47 27.41 -4.34
C PRO A 101 -96.37 26.17 -4.45
N VAL A 102 -96.43 25.59 -5.66
CA VAL A 102 -96.63 24.15 -5.79
C VAL A 102 -95.23 23.57 -5.85
N ALA A 103 -94.87 22.69 -4.91
CA ALA A 103 -93.57 22.04 -4.89
C ALA A 103 -93.27 21.50 -6.30
N PRO A 104 -92.23 22.00 -6.99
CA PRO A 104 -91.92 21.51 -8.32
C PRO A 104 -91.42 20.08 -8.12
N PHE A 105 -92.21 19.10 -8.55
CA PHE A 105 -91.66 17.77 -8.72
C PHE A 105 -90.42 17.92 -9.61
N PRO A 106 -89.25 17.42 -9.17
CA PRO A 106 -88.03 17.58 -9.94
C PRO A 106 -88.26 17.02 -11.36
N PRO A 107 -87.80 17.71 -12.42
CA PRO A 107 -88.01 17.23 -13.78
C PRO A 107 -87.48 15.80 -13.91
N THR A 108 -88.15 14.95 -14.68
CA THR A 108 -87.78 13.53 -14.86
C THR A 108 -86.31 13.36 -15.31
N SER A 109 -85.78 14.35 -16.05
CA SER A 109 -84.39 14.44 -16.46
C SER A 109 -83.40 14.94 -15.40
N LEU A 110 -83.85 15.52 -14.27
CA LEU A 110 -82.97 15.99 -13.19
C LEU A 110 -82.20 14.81 -12.59
N ARG A 111 -82.87 13.67 -12.41
CA ARG A 111 -82.23 12.45 -11.87
C ARG A 111 -81.12 11.97 -12.80
N GLU A 112 -81.36 11.96 -14.10
CA GLU A 112 -80.37 11.57 -15.12
C GLU A 112 -79.23 12.58 -15.23
N GLN A 113 -79.53 13.88 -15.16
CA GLN A 113 -78.51 14.94 -15.14
C GLN A 113 -77.64 14.90 -13.88
N CYS A 114 -78.24 14.71 -12.70
CA CYS A 114 -77.50 14.53 -11.45
C CYS A 114 -76.67 13.24 -11.45
N ALA A 115 -77.21 12.14 -11.98
CA ALA A 115 -76.47 10.89 -12.15
C ALA A 115 -75.29 11.05 -13.12
N GLY A 116 -75.50 11.73 -14.25
CA GLY A 116 -74.46 12.04 -15.24
C GLY A 116 -73.37 12.96 -14.68
N ALA A 117 -73.75 14.02 -13.96
CA ALA A 117 -72.79 14.91 -13.29
C ALA A 117 -71.99 14.17 -12.20
N SER A 118 -72.64 13.33 -11.40
CA SER A 118 -71.97 12.51 -10.38
C SER A 118 -71.02 11.49 -11.00
N ALA A 119 -71.44 10.84 -12.09
CA ALA A 119 -70.59 9.91 -12.83
C ALA A 119 -69.39 10.61 -13.48
N ALA A 120 -69.57 11.83 -13.99
CA ALA A 120 -68.47 12.64 -14.55
C ALA A 120 -67.44 13.00 -13.47
N VAL A 121 -67.88 13.46 -12.30
CA VAL A 121 -66.99 13.76 -11.16
C VAL A 121 -66.27 12.51 -10.67
N ALA A 122 -66.99 11.39 -10.53
CA ALA A 122 -66.39 10.11 -10.14
C ALA A 122 -65.36 9.62 -11.18
N GLY A 123 -65.67 9.77 -12.47
CA GLY A 123 -64.77 9.41 -13.57
C GLY A 123 -63.50 10.26 -13.58
N GLU A 124 -63.61 11.57 -13.37
CA GLU A 124 -62.45 12.46 -13.28
C GLU A 124 -61.59 12.13 -12.05
N TYR A 125 -62.22 11.92 -10.89
CA TYR A 125 -61.54 11.50 -9.68
C TYR A 125 -60.76 10.20 -9.89
N MET A 126 -61.40 9.18 -10.47
CA MET A 126 -60.76 7.88 -10.76
C MET A 126 -59.61 8.00 -11.75
N ARG A 127 -59.71 8.87 -12.77
CA ARG A 127 -58.61 9.13 -13.70
C ARG A 127 -57.40 9.70 -12.95
N ARG A 128 -57.60 10.69 -12.09
CA ARG A 128 -56.53 11.26 -11.26
C ARG A 128 -55.95 10.24 -10.28
N VAL A 129 -56.78 9.38 -9.68
CA VAL A 129 -56.29 8.29 -8.81
C VAL A 129 -55.41 7.30 -9.59
N ARG A 130 -55.78 6.91 -10.82
CA ARG A 130 -54.94 6.08 -11.69
C ARG A 130 -53.58 6.71 -11.98
N GLU A 131 -53.55 8.02 -12.21
CA GLU A 131 -52.30 8.76 -12.45
C GLU A 131 -51.38 8.74 -11.23
N VAL A 132 -51.94 9.00 -10.03
CA VAL A 132 -51.20 8.95 -8.75
C VAL A 132 -50.70 7.54 -8.44
N GLU A 133 -51.56 6.53 -8.57
CA GLU A 133 -51.21 5.13 -8.39
C GLU A 133 -50.06 4.70 -9.33
N GLY A 134 -50.17 5.05 -10.63
CA GLY A 134 -49.12 4.83 -11.60
C GLY A 134 -47.83 5.60 -11.28
N GLN A 135 -47.91 6.80 -10.70
CA GLN A 135 -46.74 7.55 -10.22
C GLN A 135 -46.05 6.83 -9.05
N LEU A 136 -46.81 6.37 -8.06
CA LEU A 136 -46.30 5.63 -6.90
C LEU A 136 -45.61 4.33 -7.33
N ARG A 137 -46.25 3.53 -8.21
CA ARG A 137 -45.65 2.29 -8.74
C ARG A 137 -44.36 2.55 -9.53
N ARG A 138 -44.35 3.59 -10.39
CA ARG A 138 -43.12 3.99 -11.12
C ARG A 138 -42.00 4.39 -10.16
N GLN A 139 -42.32 5.11 -9.09
CA GLN A 139 -41.34 5.48 -8.07
C GLN A 139 -40.83 4.28 -7.29
N ALA A 140 -41.70 3.32 -6.94
CA ALA A 140 -41.28 2.07 -6.30
C ALA A 140 -40.32 1.27 -7.19
N GLY A 141 -40.59 1.25 -8.51
CA GLY A 141 -39.68 0.70 -9.51
C GLY A 141 -38.29 1.37 -9.50
N ARG A 142 -38.24 2.71 -9.44
CA ARG A 142 -36.98 3.47 -9.31
C ARG A 142 -36.21 3.12 -8.04
N VAL A 143 -36.89 3.10 -6.88
CA VAL A 143 -36.28 2.73 -5.59
C VAL A 143 -35.68 1.32 -5.65
N THR A 144 -36.41 0.38 -6.25
CA THR A 144 -35.99 -1.03 -6.37
C THR A 144 -34.78 -1.16 -7.29
N GLN A 145 -34.77 -0.46 -8.42
CA GLN A 145 -33.64 -0.43 -9.34
C GLN A 145 -32.38 0.16 -8.66
N GLU A 146 -32.52 1.20 -7.85
CA GLU A 146 -31.42 1.76 -7.07
C GLU A 146 -30.93 0.80 -5.98
N GLY A 147 -31.83 0.03 -5.34
CA GLY A 147 -31.47 -1.07 -4.45
C GLY A 147 -30.58 -2.11 -5.14
N ILE A 148 -30.95 -2.54 -6.35
CA ILE A 148 -30.14 -3.48 -7.14
C ILE A 148 -28.74 -2.91 -7.46
N LYS A 149 -28.65 -1.62 -7.78
CA LYS A 149 -27.36 -0.98 -8.04
C LYS A 149 -26.49 -0.93 -6.78
N LEU A 150 -27.07 -0.58 -5.63
CA LEU A 150 -26.36 -0.53 -4.35
C LEU A 150 -25.93 -1.93 -3.88
N GLU A 151 -26.73 -2.95 -4.13
CA GLU A 151 -26.41 -4.36 -3.89
C GLU A 151 -25.15 -4.80 -4.63
N ARG A 152 -24.96 -4.34 -5.87
CA ARG A 152 -23.73 -4.60 -6.64
C ARG A 152 -22.52 -3.98 -5.96
N GLU A 153 -22.62 -2.71 -5.54
CA GLU A 153 -21.55 -2.01 -4.81
C GLU A 153 -21.20 -2.72 -3.49
N ARG A 154 -22.21 -3.26 -2.78
CA ARG A 154 -21.98 -4.15 -1.61
C ARG A 154 -21.09 -5.33 -1.98
N GLY A 155 -21.38 -6.01 -3.09
CA GLY A 155 -20.57 -7.11 -3.59
C GLY A 155 -19.14 -6.71 -3.96
N HIS A 156 -18.88 -5.46 -4.37
CA HIS A 156 -17.53 -4.94 -4.57
C HIS A 156 -16.80 -4.71 -3.24
N LEU A 157 -17.46 -4.10 -2.25
CA LEU A 157 -16.92 -3.92 -0.89
C LEU A 157 -16.53 -5.26 -0.26
N GLU A 158 -17.40 -6.27 -0.32
CA GLU A 158 -17.13 -7.60 0.25
C GLU A 158 -15.94 -8.30 -0.42
N ARG A 159 -15.79 -8.14 -1.73
CA ARG A 159 -14.61 -8.66 -2.46
C ARG A 159 -13.33 -7.96 -2.02
N MET A 160 -13.36 -6.63 -1.89
CA MET A 160 -12.20 -5.87 -1.42
C MET A 160 -11.83 -6.26 0.01
N LEU A 161 -12.81 -6.39 0.91
CA LEU A 161 -12.58 -6.84 2.28
C LEU A 161 -11.97 -8.25 2.35
N ARG A 162 -12.41 -9.18 1.49
CA ARG A 162 -11.78 -10.51 1.37
C ARG A 162 -10.32 -10.42 0.93
N SER A 163 -10.01 -9.55 -0.03
CA SER A 163 -8.62 -9.27 -0.43
C SER A 163 -7.80 -8.77 0.75
N LEU A 164 -8.25 -7.72 1.44
CA LEU A 164 -7.53 -7.14 2.58
C LEU A 164 -7.28 -8.15 3.72
N ARG A 165 -8.26 -9.02 4.02
CA ARG A 165 -8.11 -10.09 5.01
C ARG A 165 -7.03 -11.10 4.60
N THR A 166 -6.98 -11.43 3.30
CA THR A 166 -5.92 -12.28 2.75
C THR A 166 -4.56 -11.59 2.87
N ASP A 167 -4.48 -10.30 2.59
CA ASP A 167 -3.25 -9.51 2.67
C ASP A 167 -2.71 -9.39 4.09
N LEU A 168 -3.59 -9.15 5.06
CA LEU A 168 -3.23 -9.16 6.48
C LEU A 168 -2.68 -10.53 6.90
N THR A 169 -3.24 -11.62 6.37
CA THR A 169 -2.73 -12.97 6.63
C THR A 169 -1.35 -13.16 6.02
N VAL A 170 -1.12 -12.69 4.79
CA VAL A 170 0.18 -12.74 4.12
C VAL A 170 1.22 -11.89 4.85
N ASN A 171 0.85 -10.68 5.27
CA ASN A 171 1.69 -9.79 6.07
C ASN A 171 2.09 -10.46 7.39
N ARG A 172 1.12 -11.01 8.14
CA ARG A 172 1.36 -11.76 9.37
C ARG A 172 2.35 -12.91 9.15
N ARG A 173 2.12 -13.74 8.13
CA ARG A 173 3.03 -14.85 7.76
C ARG A 173 4.41 -14.34 7.34
N SER A 174 4.49 -13.16 6.72
CA SER A 174 5.76 -12.54 6.33
C SER A 174 6.57 -12.14 7.56
N SER A 175 5.93 -11.48 8.53
CA SER A 175 6.54 -11.13 9.81
C SER A 175 6.95 -12.37 10.60
N GLU A 176 6.07 -13.36 10.75
CA GLU A 176 6.36 -14.63 11.41
C GLU A 176 7.50 -15.39 10.71
N GLY A 177 7.52 -15.42 9.37
CA GLY A 177 8.59 -16.04 8.59
C GLY A 177 9.96 -15.44 8.89
N ARG A 178 10.04 -14.11 9.05
CA ARG A 178 11.28 -13.39 9.36
C ARG A 178 11.78 -13.60 10.77
N THR A 179 10.91 -13.92 11.73
CA THR A 179 11.35 -14.30 13.09
C THR A 179 12.15 -15.61 13.13
N ARG A 180 12.12 -16.41 12.05
CA ARG A 180 12.86 -17.67 11.93
C ARG A 180 14.33 -17.49 11.53
N ARG A 181 14.81 -16.26 11.40
CA ARG A 181 16.23 -15.97 11.18
C ARG A 181 17.06 -16.49 12.38
N PRO A 182 18.29 -16.98 12.14
CA PRO A 182 19.10 -17.56 13.20
C PRO A 182 19.42 -16.53 14.31
N SER A 183 19.29 -17.00 15.56
CA SER A 183 19.48 -16.19 16.78
C SER A 183 20.92 -15.73 17.00
N THR A 184 21.89 -16.37 16.35
CA THR A 184 23.30 -16.09 16.52
C THR A 184 23.73 -14.71 16.01
N ALA A 185 22.95 -14.06 15.14
CA ALA A 185 23.26 -12.70 14.69
C ALA A 185 22.12 -11.91 14.00
N GLU A 186 20.94 -12.47 13.69
CA GLU A 186 20.00 -11.89 12.70
C GLU A 186 18.57 -11.63 13.23
N THR A 187 18.41 -11.45 14.55
CA THR A 187 17.09 -11.32 15.21
C THR A 187 16.65 -9.87 15.46
N GLU A 188 17.55 -8.90 15.30
CA GLU A 188 17.19 -7.49 15.48
C GLU A 188 16.18 -7.03 14.42
N ARG A 189 15.22 -6.22 14.86
CA ARG A 189 14.25 -5.62 13.94
C ARG A 189 14.95 -4.66 13.01
N ASP A 190 14.67 -4.81 11.73
CA ASP A 190 15.23 -3.97 10.67
C ASP A 190 14.15 -3.13 9.98
N GLY A 191 14.55 -2.30 9.03
CA GLY A 191 13.66 -1.47 8.24
C GLY A 191 12.62 -2.26 7.45
N ALA A 192 12.87 -3.51 7.07
CA ALA A 192 11.87 -4.33 6.40
C ALA A 192 10.82 -4.83 7.40
N ASP A 193 11.17 -5.04 8.66
CA ASP A 193 10.18 -5.29 9.73
C ASP A 193 9.32 -4.05 10.00
N TYR A 194 9.91 -2.86 9.93
CA TYR A 194 9.16 -1.60 10.00
C TYR A 194 8.20 -1.44 8.81
N LEU A 195 8.65 -1.72 7.58
CA LEU A 195 7.80 -1.68 6.39
C LEU A 195 6.63 -2.67 6.49
N LEU A 196 6.86 -3.89 7.00
CA LEU A 196 5.79 -4.85 7.27
C LEU A 196 4.79 -4.35 8.31
N LEU A 197 5.26 -3.66 9.35
CA LEU A 197 4.37 -3.04 10.33
C LEU A 197 3.53 -1.91 9.72
N CYS A 198 4.13 -1.07 8.88
CA CYS A 198 3.42 -0.01 8.15
C CYS A 198 2.34 -0.59 7.23
N GLU A 199 2.67 -1.61 6.42
CA GLU A 199 1.70 -2.32 5.59
C GLU A 199 0.55 -2.90 6.43
N ARG A 200 0.84 -3.51 7.58
CA ARG A 200 -0.19 -4.04 8.46
C ARG A 200 -1.16 -2.96 8.95
N ARG A 201 -0.63 -1.80 9.36
CA ARG A 201 -1.45 -0.67 9.84
C ARG A 201 -2.32 -0.13 8.72
N GLU A 202 -1.72 0.11 7.56
CA GLU A 202 -2.42 0.60 6.37
C GLU A 202 -3.57 -0.32 5.95
N LEU A 203 -3.32 -1.63 5.87
CA LEU A 203 -4.34 -2.62 5.53
C LEU A 203 -5.45 -2.72 6.58
N ALA A 204 -5.12 -2.51 7.87
CA ALA A 204 -6.09 -2.52 8.95
C ALA A 204 -7.00 -1.28 8.92
N GLU A 205 -6.44 -0.10 8.64
CA GLU A 205 -7.21 1.14 8.44
C GLU A 205 -8.16 0.99 7.24
N LEU A 206 -7.65 0.58 6.08
CA LEU A 206 -8.48 0.34 4.90
C LEU A 206 -9.61 -0.67 5.17
N LYS A 207 -9.32 -1.73 5.93
CA LYS A 207 -10.33 -2.72 6.32
C LYS A 207 -11.42 -2.07 7.17
N GLN A 208 -11.05 -1.26 8.17
CA GLN A 208 -12.01 -0.60 9.05
C GLN A 208 -12.90 0.38 8.29
N ASP A 209 -12.32 1.18 7.39
CA ASP A 209 -13.05 2.14 6.56
C ASP A 209 -14.08 1.43 5.67
N LEU A 210 -13.67 0.36 4.99
CA LEU A 210 -14.57 -0.43 4.12
C LEU A 210 -15.63 -1.22 4.91
N GLU A 211 -15.34 -1.67 6.13
CA GLU A 211 -16.34 -2.26 7.03
C GLU A 211 -17.36 -1.20 7.49
N GLY A 212 -16.93 0.05 7.71
CA GLY A 212 -17.82 1.19 7.93
C GLY A 212 -18.75 1.44 6.75
N ALA A 213 -18.19 1.51 5.54
CA ALA A 213 -18.95 1.65 4.30
C ALA A 213 -19.97 0.53 4.09
N LEU A 214 -19.59 -0.71 4.42
CA LEU A 214 -20.47 -1.88 4.31
C LEU A 214 -21.68 -1.77 5.26
N ARG A 215 -21.48 -1.33 6.51
CA ARG A 215 -22.59 -1.10 7.47
C ARG A 215 -23.55 -0.01 6.96
N ASN A 216 -23.02 1.08 6.43
CA ASN A 216 -23.82 2.15 5.85
C ASN A 216 -24.63 1.64 4.64
N THR A 217 -24.01 0.81 3.79
CA THR A 217 -24.65 0.17 2.64
C THR A 217 -25.83 -0.72 3.05
N LEU A 218 -25.64 -1.57 4.06
CA LEU A 218 -26.70 -2.45 4.58
C LEU A 218 -27.88 -1.64 5.15
N THR A 219 -27.58 -0.59 5.90
CA THR A 219 -28.58 0.32 6.46
C THR A 219 -29.39 0.99 5.35
N GLN A 220 -28.71 1.47 4.30
CA GLN A 220 -29.38 2.12 3.16
C GLN A 220 -30.21 1.14 2.32
N LEU A 221 -29.74 -0.11 2.13
CA LEU A 221 -30.53 -1.16 1.48
C LEU A 221 -31.83 -1.45 2.24
N GLN A 222 -31.78 -1.50 3.58
CA GLN A 222 -32.97 -1.65 4.40
C GLN A 222 -33.92 -0.44 4.24
N ALA A 223 -33.38 0.79 4.24
CA ALA A 223 -34.17 2.00 4.03
C ALA A 223 -34.85 2.03 2.66
N LEU A 224 -34.15 1.65 1.58
CA LEU A 224 -34.72 1.51 0.24
C LEU A 224 -35.81 0.44 0.20
N GLY A 225 -35.60 -0.71 0.85
CA GLY A 225 -36.60 -1.77 0.95
C GLY A 225 -37.84 -1.38 1.75
N GLN A 226 -37.71 -0.55 2.77
CA GLN A 226 -38.85 0.04 3.50
C GLN A 226 -39.57 1.10 2.67
N SER A 227 -38.81 1.97 1.97
CA SER A 227 -39.36 3.00 1.09
C SER A 227 -40.18 2.40 -0.05
N SER A 228 -39.67 1.34 -0.70
CA SER A 228 -40.38 0.62 -1.77
C SER A 228 -41.69 0.00 -1.25
N ARG A 229 -41.67 -0.63 -0.08
CA ARG A 229 -42.88 -1.18 0.56
C ARG A 229 -43.94 -0.11 0.81
N ARG A 230 -43.57 1.02 1.43
CA ARG A 230 -44.50 2.13 1.68
C ARG A 230 -45.11 2.69 0.39
N LEU A 231 -44.32 2.82 -0.68
CA LEU A 231 -44.83 3.26 -1.98
C LEU A 231 -45.85 2.28 -2.56
N LEU A 232 -45.60 0.97 -2.46
CA LEU A 232 -46.51 -0.07 -2.93
C LEU A 232 -47.77 -0.16 -2.08
N ASP A 233 -47.67 0.02 -0.76
CA ASP A 233 -48.81 0.05 0.16
C ASP A 233 -49.73 1.22 -0.20
N CYS A 234 -49.18 2.44 -0.35
CA CYS A 234 -49.93 3.60 -0.82
C CYS A 234 -50.55 3.36 -2.21
N ALA A 235 -49.80 2.77 -3.15
CA ALA A 235 -50.32 2.48 -4.49
C ALA A 235 -51.49 1.48 -4.43
N SER A 236 -51.39 0.45 -3.59
CA SER A 236 -52.44 -0.55 -3.42
C SER A 236 -53.71 0.03 -2.79
N GLU A 237 -53.55 0.94 -1.84
CA GLU A 237 -54.63 1.61 -1.14
C GLU A 237 -55.38 2.57 -2.08
N ARG A 238 -54.64 3.31 -2.93
CA ARG A 238 -55.23 4.10 -4.02
C ARG A 238 -55.91 3.23 -5.09
N ALA A 239 -55.35 2.07 -5.42
CA ALA A 239 -55.92 1.15 -6.41
C ALA A 239 -57.30 0.61 -5.99
N ARG A 240 -57.56 0.40 -4.68
CA ARG A 240 -58.87 -0.05 -4.18
C ARG A 240 -60.01 0.88 -4.57
N VAL A 241 -59.75 2.19 -4.68
CA VAL A 241 -60.78 3.16 -5.08
C VAL A 241 -61.24 2.93 -6.52
N LEU A 242 -60.36 2.36 -7.35
CA LEU A 242 -60.66 2.02 -8.74
C LEU A 242 -61.52 0.75 -8.87
N GLU A 243 -61.68 -0.04 -7.80
CA GLU A 243 -62.47 -1.27 -7.79
C GLU A 243 -63.97 -1.00 -7.52
N LEU A 244 -64.33 0.20 -7.07
CA LEU A 244 -65.68 0.55 -6.60
C LEU A 244 -66.72 0.81 -7.71
N LEU A 245 -66.33 0.91 -8.98
CA LEU A 245 -67.25 1.17 -10.10
C LEU A 245 -66.98 0.22 -11.28
N PRO A 246 -68.03 -0.26 -12.00
CA PRO A 246 -67.85 -1.13 -13.15
C PRO A 246 -67.03 -0.44 -14.23
N HIS A 247 -66.23 -1.23 -14.95
CA HIS A 247 -65.40 -0.81 -16.08
C HIS A 247 -66.28 -0.41 -17.27
N SER A 248 -67.04 0.68 -17.16
CA SER A 248 -67.80 1.24 -18.27
C SER A 248 -66.84 1.97 -19.20
N GLY A 249 -66.50 1.29 -20.30
CA GLY A 249 -66.22 1.92 -21.60
C GLY A 249 -65.12 2.96 -21.64
N SER A 250 -63.94 2.52 -22.05
CA SER A 250 -62.94 3.35 -22.73
C SER A 250 -63.59 4.28 -23.77
N ALA A 251 -63.48 5.59 -23.57
CA ALA A 251 -63.44 6.56 -24.65
C ALA A 251 -62.17 7.40 -24.47
N GLY A 252 -61.28 7.28 -25.45
CA GLY A 252 -59.96 7.88 -25.46
C GLY A 252 -60.03 9.40 -25.31
N GLY A 253 -59.14 9.92 -24.46
CA GLY A 253 -58.81 11.33 -24.41
C GLY A 253 -57.31 11.43 -24.16
N HIS A 254 -56.55 11.70 -25.22
CA HIS A 254 -55.14 12.06 -25.12
C HIS A 254 -55.06 13.44 -24.43
N GLY A 255 -54.86 13.44 -23.11
CA GLY A 255 -54.58 14.63 -22.32
C GLY A 255 -53.17 14.54 -21.78
N ASN A 256 -52.18 14.89 -22.60
CA ASN A 256 -50.78 14.97 -22.19
C ASN A 256 -50.58 16.29 -21.43
N ALA A 257 -50.75 16.26 -20.10
CA ALA A 257 -50.34 17.36 -19.24
C ALA A 257 -49.82 16.79 -17.92
N ALA A 258 -48.53 16.97 -17.66
CA ALA A 258 -47.93 16.72 -16.36
C ALA A 258 -48.52 17.73 -15.35
N GLN A 259 -49.70 17.44 -14.79
CA GLN A 259 -50.28 18.25 -13.73
C GLN A 259 -49.48 18.00 -12.45
N THR A 260 -48.84 19.06 -11.97
CA THR A 260 -48.20 19.09 -10.65
C THR A 260 -49.33 19.16 -9.61
N PHE A 261 -49.54 18.07 -8.86
CA PHE A 261 -50.51 18.03 -7.76
C PHE A 261 -50.02 18.93 -6.62
N THR A 262 -50.43 20.21 -6.59
CA THR A 262 -49.99 21.18 -5.58
C THR A 262 -50.91 21.24 -4.36
N LYS A 263 -52.15 20.74 -4.47
CA LYS A 263 -53.16 20.79 -3.41
C LYS A 263 -53.46 19.39 -2.87
N THR A 264 -53.05 19.12 -1.65
CA THR A 264 -53.31 17.88 -0.91
C THR A 264 -54.49 18.09 0.03
N ASP A 265 -55.55 17.29 -0.12
CA ASP A 265 -56.67 17.21 0.81
C ASP A 265 -56.88 15.73 1.18
N ALA A 266 -57.43 15.43 2.37
CA ALA A 266 -57.59 14.05 2.84
C ALA A 266 -58.49 13.17 1.94
N ILE A 267 -59.39 13.80 1.18
CA ILE A 267 -60.35 13.15 0.27
C ILE A 267 -59.91 13.33 -1.20
N SER A 268 -58.77 13.98 -1.46
CA SER A 268 -58.25 14.20 -2.81
C SER A 268 -57.68 12.91 -3.41
N PRO A 269 -57.66 12.77 -4.75
CA PRO A 269 -56.91 11.71 -5.42
C PRO A 269 -55.43 11.64 -4.99
N PHE A 270 -54.86 12.78 -4.60
CA PHE A 270 -53.50 12.92 -4.09
C PHE A 270 -53.52 13.30 -2.61
N THR A 271 -53.31 12.31 -1.75
CA THR A 271 -53.36 12.48 -0.28
C THR A 271 -52.01 12.98 0.26
N PRO A 272 -51.98 13.60 1.46
CA PRO A 272 -50.73 13.98 2.11
C PRO A 272 -49.78 12.80 2.31
N GLU A 273 -50.27 11.58 2.55
CA GLU A 273 -49.45 10.38 2.68
C GLU A 273 -48.74 10.05 1.36
N CYS A 274 -49.45 10.13 0.21
CA CYS A 274 -48.83 9.93 -1.10
C CYS A 274 -47.71 10.94 -1.35
N LYS A 275 -47.93 12.22 -1.00
CA LYS A 275 -46.92 13.27 -1.11
C LYS A 275 -45.70 12.95 -0.24
N GLN A 276 -45.91 12.66 1.04
CA GLN A 276 -44.85 12.35 2.00
C GLN A 276 -44.02 11.14 1.57
N VAL A 277 -44.67 10.06 1.10
CA VAL A 277 -43.99 8.84 0.67
C VAL A 277 -43.20 9.08 -0.62
N LEU A 278 -43.72 9.87 -1.57
CA LEU A 278 -42.97 10.25 -2.78
C LEU A 278 -41.74 11.10 -2.45
N GLU A 279 -41.88 12.13 -1.61
CA GLU A 279 -40.78 13.01 -1.21
C GLU A 279 -39.70 12.25 -0.41
N SER A 280 -40.10 11.48 0.59
CA SER A 280 -39.17 10.66 1.38
C SER A 280 -38.47 9.58 0.56
N SER A 281 -39.14 8.98 -0.43
CA SER A 281 -38.51 8.02 -1.35
C SER A 281 -37.45 8.68 -2.24
N THR A 282 -37.72 9.90 -2.72
CA THR A 282 -36.78 10.66 -3.55
C THR A 282 -35.52 10.99 -2.75
N LEU A 283 -35.69 11.41 -1.49
CA LEU A 283 -34.57 11.63 -0.56
C LEU A 283 -33.76 10.35 -0.31
N THR A 284 -34.43 9.22 -0.09
CA THR A 284 -33.77 7.91 0.14
C THR A 284 -32.97 7.45 -1.10
N VAL A 285 -33.50 7.70 -2.30
CA VAL A 285 -32.80 7.44 -3.56
C VAL A 285 -31.57 8.34 -3.70
N ASN A 286 -31.70 9.64 -3.42
CA ASN A 286 -30.57 10.58 -3.49
C ASN A 286 -29.45 10.22 -2.51
N GLN A 287 -29.79 9.80 -1.29
CA GLN A 287 -28.82 9.29 -0.32
C GLN A 287 -28.11 8.03 -0.83
N SER A 288 -28.84 7.10 -1.46
CA SER A 288 -28.26 5.91 -2.09
C SER A 288 -27.29 6.27 -3.21
N LEU A 289 -27.66 7.23 -4.06
CA LEU A 289 -26.81 7.71 -5.16
C LEU A 289 -25.47 8.26 -4.64
N LEU A 290 -25.52 9.14 -3.65
CA LEU A 290 -24.31 9.70 -3.01
C LEU A 290 -23.46 8.60 -2.35
N LEU A 291 -24.11 7.62 -1.70
CA LEU A 291 -23.42 6.51 -1.07
C LEU A 291 -22.69 5.63 -2.10
N ARG A 292 -23.31 5.33 -3.25
CA ARG A 292 -22.67 4.55 -4.32
C ARG A 292 -21.42 5.26 -4.85
N GLU A 293 -21.49 6.57 -5.03
CA GLU A 293 -20.35 7.34 -5.51
C GLU A 293 -19.20 7.36 -4.50
N ASN A 294 -19.52 7.57 -3.22
CA ASN A 294 -18.55 7.47 -2.13
C ASN A 294 -17.89 6.07 -2.09
N ILE A 295 -18.67 4.99 -2.21
CA ILE A 295 -18.14 3.62 -2.24
C ILE A 295 -17.14 3.42 -3.39
N ARG A 296 -17.44 3.92 -4.59
CA ARG A 296 -16.52 3.81 -5.74
C ARG A 296 -15.22 4.56 -5.52
N GLN A 297 -15.31 5.76 -4.96
CA GLN A 297 -14.12 6.54 -4.62
C GLN A 297 -13.28 5.83 -3.55
N MET A 298 -13.91 5.33 -2.48
CA MET A 298 -13.24 4.58 -1.43
C MET A 298 -12.58 3.30 -1.96
N LEU A 299 -13.26 2.56 -2.83
CA LEU A 299 -12.71 1.35 -3.46
C LEU A 299 -11.50 1.66 -4.32
N THR A 300 -11.57 2.72 -5.15
CA THR A 300 -10.46 3.14 -6.00
C THR A 300 -9.25 3.56 -5.16
N ASN A 301 -9.49 4.36 -4.12
CA ASN A 301 -8.47 4.78 -3.16
C ASN A 301 -7.87 3.59 -2.41
N ALA A 302 -8.70 2.64 -1.96
CA ALA A 302 -8.25 1.45 -1.25
C ALA A 302 -7.37 0.56 -2.12
N ILE A 303 -7.74 0.35 -3.39
CA ILE A 303 -6.93 -0.42 -4.36
C ILE A 303 -5.58 0.25 -4.58
N ALA A 304 -5.55 1.58 -4.75
CA ALA A 304 -4.30 2.32 -4.93
C ALA A 304 -3.38 2.24 -3.70
N ARG A 305 -3.93 2.50 -2.50
CA ARG A 305 -3.20 2.45 -1.22
C ARG A 305 -2.68 1.04 -0.92
N GLN A 306 -3.51 0.02 -1.11
CA GLN A 306 -3.14 -1.39 -0.96
C GLN A 306 -1.99 -1.77 -1.90
N LYS A 307 -2.09 -1.43 -3.19
CA LYS A 307 -1.02 -1.70 -4.17
C LYS A 307 0.27 -1.00 -3.79
N ALA A 308 0.20 0.28 -3.43
CA ALA A 308 1.37 1.05 -3.01
C ALA A 308 2.07 0.42 -1.80
N ALA A 309 1.30 0.09 -0.74
CA ALA A 309 1.83 -0.57 0.44
C ALA A 309 2.51 -1.90 0.12
N HIS A 310 1.89 -2.72 -0.75
CA HIS A 310 2.47 -3.98 -1.21
C HIS A 310 3.79 -3.81 -1.98
N CYS A 311 3.84 -2.85 -2.91
CA CYS A 311 5.05 -2.55 -3.67
C CYS A 311 6.18 -2.09 -2.73
N THR A 312 5.91 -1.13 -1.85
CA THR A 312 6.91 -0.62 -0.90
C THR A 312 7.51 -1.72 -0.03
N VAL A 313 6.69 -2.64 0.49
CA VAL A 313 7.20 -3.77 1.29
C VAL A 313 8.01 -4.75 0.44
N ASN A 314 7.52 -5.12 -0.74
CA ASN A 314 8.19 -6.09 -1.60
C ASN A 314 9.55 -5.55 -2.07
N ASP A 315 9.61 -4.29 -2.47
CA ASP A 315 10.85 -3.63 -2.86
C ASP A 315 11.81 -3.51 -1.66
N GLY A 316 11.28 -3.17 -0.48
CA GLY A 316 12.05 -3.13 0.75
C GLY A 316 12.64 -4.49 1.14
N LEU A 317 11.88 -5.58 1.01
CA LEU A 317 12.36 -6.94 1.25
C LEU A 317 13.44 -7.34 0.24
N VAL A 318 13.24 -7.06 -1.05
CA VAL A 318 14.22 -7.35 -2.11
C VAL A 318 15.51 -6.56 -1.87
N LYS A 319 15.40 -5.28 -1.51
CA LYS A 319 16.56 -4.44 -1.17
C LYS A 319 17.30 -4.99 0.06
N LYS A 320 16.59 -5.40 1.11
CA LYS A 320 17.21 -6.03 2.29
C LYS A 320 17.94 -7.33 1.95
N ILE A 321 17.38 -8.15 1.06
CA ILE A 321 18.06 -9.34 0.53
C ILE A 321 19.35 -8.94 -0.19
N ALA A 322 19.30 -7.95 -1.08
CA ALA A 322 20.45 -7.47 -1.82
C ALA A 322 21.57 -6.94 -0.90
N GLU A 323 21.23 -6.17 0.13
CA GLU A 323 22.18 -5.71 1.16
C GLU A 323 22.86 -6.89 1.87
N THR A 324 22.09 -7.92 2.22
CA THR A 324 22.62 -9.10 2.92
C THR A 324 23.48 -9.97 2.01
N VAL A 325 23.12 -10.11 0.73
CA VAL A 325 23.92 -10.80 -0.30
C VAL A 325 25.24 -10.08 -0.55
N SER A 326 25.26 -8.74 -0.60
CA SER A 326 26.50 -7.96 -0.73
C SER A 326 27.45 -8.22 0.45
N LEU A 327 26.93 -8.24 1.68
CA LEU A 327 27.73 -8.60 2.86
C LEU A 327 28.24 -10.04 2.79
N GLN A 328 27.42 -10.99 2.31
CA GLN A 328 27.83 -12.38 2.11
C GLN A 328 28.99 -12.50 1.12
N GLN A 329 28.98 -11.75 0.02
CA GLN A 329 30.07 -11.72 -0.97
C GLN A 329 31.37 -11.20 -0.33
N ASN A 330 31.30 -10.08 0.41
CA ASN A 330 32.46 -9.51 1.10
C ASN A 330 33.04 -10.48 2.15
N LEU A 331 32.20 -11.16 2.92
CA LEU A 331 32.63 -12.19 3.88
C LEU A 331 33.28 -13.38 3.18
N THR A 332 32.78 -13.78 2.01
CA THR A 332 33.37 -14.88 1.23
C THR A 332 34.79 -14.52 0.77
N VAL A 333 34.97 -13.31 0.22
CA VAL A 333 36.28 -12.82 -0.22
C VAL A 333 37.23 -12.69 0.96
N MET A 334 36.78 -12.07 2.06
CA MET A 334 37.64 -11.82 3.22
C MET A 334 38.02 -13.11 3.95
N SER A 335 37.10 -14.08 4.08
CA SER A 335 37.40 -15.40 4.68
C SER A 335 38.41 -16.20 3.84
N ALA A 336 38.38 -16.09 2.51
CA ALA A 336 39.39 -16.68 1.64
C ALA A 336 40.76 -16.00 1.82
N ALA A 337 40.79 -14.67 1.85
CA ALA A 337 42.01 -13.89 2.07
C ALA A 337 42.64 -14.17 3.43
N ALA A 338 41.84 -14.25 4.49
CA ALA A 338 42.28 -14.56 5.84
C ALA A 338 42.84 -16.00 5.96
N ARG A 339 42.19 -16.99 5.33
CA ARG A 339 42.74 -18.35 5.22
C ARG A 339 44.09 -18.38 4.50
N GLN A 340 44.23 -17.66 3.40
CA GLN A 340 45.50 -17.57 2.68
C GLN A 340 46.60 -16.92 3.55
N ALA A 341 46.26 -15.87 4.30
CA ALA A 341 47.17 -15.22 5.24
C ALA A 341 47.61 -16.17 6.37
N MET A 342 46.68 -16.98 6.91
CA MET A 342 47.00 -18.01 7.89
C MET A 342 48.03 -19.02 7.35
N PHE A 343 47.83 -19.57 6.15
CA PHE A 343 48.79 -20.52 5.57
C PHE A 343 50.16 -19.90 5.33
N ARG A 344 50.21 -18.63 4.89
CA ARG A 344 51.47 -17.90 4.74
C ARG A 344 52.18 -17.72 6.09
N LYS A 345 51.43 -17.32 7.13
CA LYS A 345 51.97 -17.16 8.49
C LYS A 345 52.44 -18.48 9.08
N GLN A 346 51.70 -19.57 8.87
CA GLN A 346 52.13 -20.91 9.29
C GLN A 346 53.45 -21.31 8.63
N ARG A 347 53.63 -21.05 7.33
CA ARG A 347 54.91 -21.30 6.63
C ARG A 347 56.03 -20.45 7.22
N GLN A 348 55.77 -19.16 7.49
CA GLN A 348 56.76 -18.27 8.13
C GLN A 348 57.19 -18.81 9.50
N ILE A 349 56.24 -19.24 10.34
CA ILE A 349 56.50 -19.87 11.64
C ILE A 349 57.39 -21.09 11.48
N ASN A 350 57.09 -21.96 10.52
CA ASN A 350 57.89 -23.17 10.26
C ASN A 350 59.33 -22.81 9.85
N CYS A 351 59.53 -21.80 9.01
CA CYS A 351 60.87 -21.31 8.65
C CYS A 351 61.63 -20.75 9.86
N ILE A 352 60.98 -19.90 10.67
CA ILE A 352 61.59 -19.35 11.90
C ILE A 352 61.97 -20.47 12.85
N ARG A 353 61.08 -21.46 13.04
CA ARG A 353 61.33 -22.63 13.90
C ARG A 353 62.52 -23.45 13.40
N HIS A 354 62.61 -23.68 12.09
CA HIS A 354 63.76 -24.36 11.48
C HIS A 354 65.07 -23.58 11.68
N SER A 355 65.08 -22.28 11.41
CA SER A 355 66.25 -21.41 11.63
C SER A 355 66.66 -21.34 13.11
N HIS A 356 65.69 -21.26 14.03
CA HIS A 356 65.93 -21.29 15.46
C HIS A 356 66.55 -22.61 15.90
N GLY A 357 66.05 -23.75 15.42
CA GLY A 357 66.62 -25.07 15.68
C GLY A 357 68.08 -25.18 15.18
N ARG A 358 68.37 -24.68 13.97
CA ARG A 358 69.75 -24.63 13.46
C ARG A 358 70.67 -23.75 14.28
N ALA A 359 70.19 -22.58 14.74
CA ALA A 359 70.97 -21.68 15.59
C ALA A 359 71.27 -22.28 16.98
N GLN A 360 70.44 -23.21 17.45
CA GLN A 360 70.64 -23.88 18.72
C GLN A 360 71.66 -25.02 18.67
N GLY A 361 71.95 -25.62 17.51
CA GLY A 361 72.83 -26.80 17.40
C GLY A 361 72.11 -28.15 17.61
N PRO A 362 72.78 -29.29 17.38
CA PRO A 362 72.21 -30.63 17.46
C PRO A 362 71.85 -31.02 18.90
N GLU A 363 70.84 -31.89 19.04
CA GLU A 363 70.33 -32.35 20.34
C GLU A 363 70.96 -33.66 20.81
N TYR A 364 71.52 -34.45 19.89
CA TYR A 364 72.00 -35.80 20.15
C TYR A 364 73.54 -35.87 20.15
N SER A 365 74.10 -36.61 21.12
CA SER A 365 75.55 -36.74 21.32
C SER A 365 76.28 -37.56 20.26
N GLY A 366 75.56 -38.32 19.42
CA GLY A 366 76.13 -39.03 18.27
C GLY A 366 76.34 -38.14 17.04
N ASP A 367 75.90 -36.89 17.07
CA ASP A 367 76.02 -35.93 15.97
C ASP A 367 77.31 -35.09 16.12
N ILE A 368 78.44 -35.77 16.36
CA ILE A 368 79.72 -35.19 16.81
C ILE A 368 80.35 -34.27 15.74
N LEU A 369 79.99 -34.46 14.46
CA LEU A 369 80.40 -33.61 13.35
C LEU A 369 79.56 -32.32 13.23
N SER A 370 78.52 -32.18 14.05
CA SER A 370 77.60 -31.05 14.08
C SER A 370 77.85 -30.19 15.34
N ARG A 371 78.07 -28.89 15.16
CA ARG A 371 78.48 -27.92 16.20
C ARG A 371 77.60 -27.94 17.46
N GLU A 372 78.16 -28.18 18.65
CA GLU A 372 77.43 -28.27 19.94
C GLU A 372 76.56 -27.03 20.28
N LYS A 373 75.49 -27.24 21.09
CA LYS A 373 74.63 -26.15 21.54
C LYS A 373 75.34 -25.16 22.45
N LEU A 374 75.25 -23.86 22.13
CA LEU A 374 75.87 -22.76 22.90
C LEU A 374 75.31 -22.58 24.32
N ASN A 375 74.17 -23.21 24.64
CA ASN A 375 73.54 -23.16 25.96
C ASN A 375 73.88 -24.37 26.86
N ARG A 376 74.74 -25.30 26.43
CA ARG A 376 75.22 -26.38 27.31
C ARG A 376 76.12 -25.81 28.41
N PRO A 377 76.02 -26.28 29.66
CA PRO A 377 76.85 -25.79 30.77
C PRO A 377 78.36 -25.87 30.48
N LEU A 378 78.80 -26.93 29.80
CA LEU A 378 80.20 -27.11 29.43
C LEU A 378 80.69 -25.99 28.48
N VAL A 379 79.93 -25.68 27.42
CA VAL A 379 80.25 -24.61 26.46
C VAL A 379 80.25 -23.24 27.12
N GLN A 380 79.32 -23.00 28.06
CA GLN A 380 79.28 -21.77 28.84
C GLN A 380 80.48 -21.62 29.79
N VAL A 381 81.00 -22.72 30.35
CA VAL A 381 82.22 -22.70 31.16
C VAL A 381 83.44 -22.40 30.29
N TYR A 382 83.54 -23.01 29.10
CA TYR A 382 84.62 -22.72 28.15
C TYR A 382 84.61 -21.27 27.66
N GLN A 383 83.44 -20.66 27.44
CA GLN A 383 83.32 -19.25 27.05
C GLN A 383 83.69 -18.26 28.15
N ARG A 384 83.82 -18.68 29.41
CA ARG A 384 84.25 -17.79 30.52
C ARG A 384 85.76 -17.56 30.54
N HIS A 385 86.56 -18.36 29.82
CA HIS A 385 88.00 -18.17 29.76
C HIS A 385 88.38 -16.98 28.84
N PRO A 386 89.34 -16.13 29.23
CA PRO A 386 89.68 -14.91 28.46
C PRO A 386 90.18 -15.15 27.02
N GLY A 387 90.65 -16.36 26.71
CA GLY A 387 91.18 -16.72 25.38
C GLY A 387 90.20 -17.42 24.44
N THR A 388 88.96 -17.67 24.87
CA THR A 388 87.96 -18.49 24.17
C THR A 388 86.61 -17.76 23.99
N GLN A 389 86.57 -16.46 24.33
CA GLN A 389 85.42 -15.58 24.07
C GLN A 389 85.37 -15.22 22.59
N LEU A 390 84.63 -16.01 21.82
CA LEU A 390 84.38 -15.74 20.41
C LEU A 390 83.16 -14.79 20.27
N PRO A 391 83.29 -13.61 19.64
CA PRO A 391 82.17 -12.69 19.41
C PRO A 391 81.01 -13.34 18.61
N GLU A 392 81.33 -14.34 17.79
CA GLU A 392 80.37 -15.13 17.02
C GLU A 392 79.38 -15.89 17.92
N ALA A 393 79.83 -16.38 19.09
CA ALA A 393 78.97 -17.08 20.03
C ALA A 393 77.96 -16.14 20.68
N ALA A 394 78.38 -14.91 21.03
CA ALA A 394 77.49 -13.87 21.55
C ALA A 394 76.44 -13.47 20.50
N HIS A 395 76.85 -13.30 19.23
CA HIS A 395 75.93 -13.01 18.13
C HIS A 395 74.93 -14.14 17.87
N LEU A 396 75.33 -15.41 18.00
CA LEU A 396 74.43 -16.56 17.85
C LEU A 396 73.42 -16.67 18.99
N ILE A 397 73.83 -16.41 20.24
CA ILE A 397 72.92 -16.36 21.39
C ILE A 397 71.91 -15.22 21.22
N GLN A 398 72.37 -14.02 20.85
CA GLN A 398 71.50 -12.87 20.58
C GLN A 398 70.52 -13.16 19.43
N SER A 399 71.01 -13.72 18.32
CA SER A 399 70.18 -14.09 17.17
C SER A 399 69.15 -15.16 17.51
N SER A 400 69.52 -16.15 18.32
CA SER A 400 68.61 -17.19 18.82
C SER A 400 67.49 -16.58 19.68
N ALA A 401 67.82 -15.64 20.57
CA ALA A 401 66.84 -14.92 21.38
C ALA A 401 65.85 -14.11 20.53
N VAL A 402 66.35 -13.40 19.50
CA VAL A 402 65.51 -12.66 18.55
C VAL A 402 64.60 -13.61 17.76
N LEU A 403 65.11 -14.76 17.29
CA LEU A 403 64.30 -15.77 16.60
C LEU A 403 63.21 -16.34 17.50
N LYS A 404 63.50 -16.59 18.77
CA LYS A 404 62.51 -17.03 19.76
C LYS A 404 61.42 -15.99 19.97
N GLN A 405 61.78 -14.71 20.10
CA GLN A 405 60.80 -13.62 20.22
C GLN A 405 59.93 -13.49 18.94
N CYS A 406 60.55 -13.60 17.76
CA CYS A 406 59.86 -13.61 16.47
C CYS A 406 58.91 -14.81 16.31
N LEU A 407 59.27 -15.97 16.84
CA LEU A 407 58.41 -17.15 16.85
C LEU A 407 57.16 -16.91 17.70
N MET A 408 57.35 -16.48 18.95
CA MET A 408 56.24 -16.21 19.88
C MET A 408 55.28 -15.12 19.33
N SER A 409 55.82 -14.05 18.75
CA SER A 409 55.00 -13.00 18.14
C SER A 409 54.24 -13.50 16.91
N SER A 410 54.88 -14.29 16.05
CA SER A 410 54.24 -14.87 14.86
C SER A 410 53.14 -15.88 15.22
N GLU A 411 53.34 -16.71 16.25
CA GLU A 411 52.33 -17.65 16.77
C GLU A 411 51.13 -16.89 17.35
N ALA A 412 51.36 -15.80 18.08
CA ALA A 412 50.29 -14.94 18.58
C ALA A 412 49.50 -14.25 17.44
N GLU A 413 50.17 -13.80 16.37
CA GLU A 413 49.51 -13.26 15.17
C GLU A 413 48.66 -14.32 14.46
N LEU A 414 49.18 -15.55 14.32
CA LEU A 414 48.45 -16.67 13.73
C LEU A 414 47.17 -16.99 14.53
N ALA A 415 47.25 -17.01 15.87
CA ALA A 415 46.10 -17.23 16.73
C ALA A 415 45.04 -16.12 16.61
N ARG A 416 45.45 -14.86 16.35
CA ARG A 416 44.52 -13.76 16.06
C ARG A 416 43.84 -13.94 14.69
N LEU A 417 44.60 -14.36 13.67
CA LEU A 417 44.05 -14.65 12.34
C LEU A 417 43.07 -15.82 12.36
N GLN A 418 43.38 -16.90 13.09
CA GLN A 418 42.50 -18.05 13.28
C GLN A 418 41.15 -17.64 13.88
N ARG A 419 41.18 -16.85 14.97
CA ARG A 419 39.96 -16.31 15.59
C ARG A 419 39.17 -15.42 14.62
N ALA A 420 39.84 -14.54 13.88
CA ALA A 420 39.17 -13.71 12.88
C ALA A 420 38.54 -14.54 11.75
N CYS A 421 39.21 -15.60 11.29
CA CYS A 421 38.66 -16.54 10.31
C CYS A 421 37.40 -17.25 10.81
N LEU A 422 37.40 -17.75 12.04
CA LEU A 422 36.23 -18.39 12.64
C LEU A 422 35.06 -17.42 12.70
N GLN A 423 35.28 -16.20 13.22
CA GLN A 423 34.24 -15.17 13.26
C GLN A 423 33.66 -14.86 11.88
N LEU A 424 34.50 -14.74 10.85
CA LEU A 424 34.03 -14.49 9.47
C LEU A 424 33.20 -15.65 8.92
N LEU A 425 33.51 -16.89 9.28
CA LEU A 425 32.75 -18.06 8.86
C LEU A 425 31.39 -18.14 9.56
N ASP A 426 31.35 -17.83 10.86
CA ASP A 426 30.11 -17.75 11.63
C ASP A 426 29.20 -16.65 11.09
N ASP A 427 29.76 -15.45 10.87
CA ASP A 427 29.05 -14.32 10.24
C ASP A 427 28.52 -14.76 8.85
N LEU A 428 29.34 -15.44 8.03
CA LEU A 428 28.93 -15.92 6.70
C LEU A 428 27.78 -16.92 6.76
N HIS A 429 27.80 -17.85 7.73
CA HIS A 429 26.73 -18.82 7.92
C HIS A 429 25.42 -18.14 8.30
N GLY A 430 25.47 -17.20 9.26
CA GLY A 430 24.30 -16.40 9.67
C GLY A 430 23.66 -15.67 8.50
N LYS A 431 24.47 -14.97 7.69
CA LYS A 431 24.00 -14.20 6.51
C LYS A 431 23.33 -15.10 5.46
N ARG A 432 23.91 -16.27 5.18
CA ARG A 432 23.35 -17.24 4.24
C ARG A 432 21.99 -17.74 4.69
N ALA A 433 21.85 -18.05 5.98
CA ALA A 433 20.58 -18.47 6.55
C ALA A 433 19.54 -17.34 6.50
N ALA A 434 19.91 -16.10 6.82
CA ALA A 434 19.00 -14.95 6.72
C ALA A 434 18.50 -14.71 5.29
N VAL A 435 19.39 -14.75 4.29
CA VAL A 435 19.01 -14.65 2.87
C VAL A 435 18.01 -15.74 2.48
N ARG A 436 18.21 -16.99 2.94
CA ARG A 436 17.28 -18.08 2.65
C ARG A 436 15.89 -17.83 3.23
N VAL A 437 15.83 -17.33 4.46
CA VAL A 437 14.56 -16.98 5.14
C VAL A 437 13.86 -15.84 4.40
N ASP A 438 14.56 -14.73 4.15
CA ASP A 438 13.98 -13.56 3.50
C ASP A 438 13.54 -13.86 2.06
N ALA A 439 14.34 -14.62 1.30
CA ALA A 439 13.94 -15.07 -0.03
C ALA A 439 12.73 -16.02 0.02
N GLY A 440 12.62 -16.85 1.05
CA GLY A 440 11.43 -17.67 1.29
C GLY A 440 10.17 -16.84 1.51
N VAL A 441 10.28 -15.75 2.28
CA VAL A 441 9.17 -14.80 2.52
C VAL A 441 8.76 -14.11 1.22
N VAL A 442 9.71 -13.61 0.43
CA VAL A 442 9.40 -12.99 -0.87
C VAL A 442 8.73 -13.97 -1.83
N ARG A 443 9.21 -15.21 -1.91
CA ARG A 443 8.57 -16.26 -2.74
C ARG A 443 7.15 -16.55 -2.28
N MET A 444 6.92 -16.68 -0.97
CA MET A 444 5.58 -16.89 -0.41
C MET A 444 4.64 -15.73 -0.78
N ARG A 445 5.10 -14.48 -0.66
CA ARG A 445 4.31 -13.31 -1.03
C ARG A 445 3.95 -13.31 -2.52
N ARG A 446 4.90 -13.64 -3.41
CA ARG A 446 4.66 -13.74 -4.87
C ARG A 446 3.65 -14.83 -5.22
N GLN A 447 3.79 -16.02 -4.67
CA GLN A 447 2.84 -17.13 -4.89
C GLN A 447 1.41 -16.79 -4.46
N GLN A 448 1.25 -15.91 -3.47
CA GLN A 448 -0.07 -15.46 -3.04
C GLN A 448 -0.62 -14.35 -3.94
N VAL A 449 0.23 -13.56 -4.60
CA VAL A 449 -0.20 -12.60 -5.64
C VAL A 449 -0.66 -13.33 -6.91
N ASP A 450 0.03 -14.40 -7.31
CA ASP A 450 -0.35 -15.20 -8.49
C ASP A 450 -1.67 -15.96 -8.30
N LYS A 451 -2.11 -16.16 -7.06
CA LYS A 451 -3.44 -16.71 -6.72
C LYS A 451 -4.54 -15.64 -6.68
N ARG A 452 -4.16 -14.35 -6.67
CA ARG A 452 -5.07 -13.19 -6.62
C ARG A 452 -5.41 -12.62 -7.98
N THR A 453 -4.86 -13.13 -9.09
CA THR A 453 -5.27 -12.75 -10.45
C THR A 453 -6.72 -13.18 -10.68
N VAL A 454 -7.62 -12.40 -10.10
CA VAL A 454 -9.04 -12.34 -10.41
C VAL A 454 -9.14 -11.61 -11.76
N PRO A 455 -9.94 -12.14 -12.69
CA PRO A 455 -9.92 -11.73 -14.09
C PRO A 455 -10.24 -10.24 -14.28
N SER A 456 -9.61 -9.70 -15.32
CA SER A 456 -9.51 -8.31 -15.78
C SER A 456 -10.83 -7.55 -16.05
N PHE A 457 -11.97 -8.08 -15.59
CA PHE A 457 -13.30 -7.53 -15.88
C PHE A 457 -13.60 -6.20 -15.17
N LEU A 458 -12.76 -5.74 -14.24
CA LEU A 458 -12.87 -4.39 -13.65
C LEU A 458 -11.95 -3.35 -14.31
N GLN A 459 -11.13 -3.76 -15.28
CA GLN A 459 -10.21 -2.85 -15.99
C GLN A 459 -10.76 -2.40 -17.35
N GLN A 460 -11.86 -2.99 -17.83
CA GLN A 460 -12.52 -2.66 -19.11
C GLN A 460 -13.61 -1.57 -19.01
N GLY A 461 -13.51 -0.66 -18.04
CA GLY A 461 -14.40 0.50 -17.95
C GLY A 461 -13.91 1.77 -18.66
N ALA A 462 -12.66 1.81 -19.11
CA ALA A 462 -11.99 3.08 -19.46
C ALA A 462 -11.30 3.14 -20.82
N SER A 463 -11.44 2.14 -21.69
CA SER A 463 -10.69 2.11 -22.97
C SER A 463 -11.47 1.43 -24.11
N ARG A 464 -12.69 1.90 -24.35
CA ARG A 464 -13.37 1.70 -25.64
C ARG A 464 -13.54 3.07 -26.29
N GLY A 465 -12.49 3.51 -26.96
CA GLY A 465 -12.47 4.81 -27.62
C GLY A 465 -11.10 5.18 -28.14
N GLN A 466 -10.44 4.28 -28.87
CA GLN A 466 -9.40 4.67 -29.82
C GLN A 466 -9.20 3.54 -30.83
N LEU A 467 -9.65 3.83 -32.04
CA LEU A 467 -9.47 3.05 -33.25
C LEU A 467 -7.97 2.97 -33.56
N SER A 468 -7.45 1.76 -33.74
CA SER A 468 -6.13 1.55 -34.32
C SER A 468 -6.24 1.69 -35.84
N LEU A 469 -5.83 2.84 -36.36
CA LEU A 469 -5.42 2.99 -37.76
C LEU A 469 -4.13 2.18 -37.94
N SER A 470 -4.21 1.11 -38.73
CA SER A 470 -3.07 0.38 -39.27
C SER A 470 -2.41 1.24 -40.35
N CYS A 471 -1.16 1.65 -40.13
CA CYS A 471 -0.30 2.11 -41.20
C CYS A 471 0.67 0.99 -41.61
N VAL A 472 0.65 0.78 -42.92
CA VAL A 472 1.61 0.11 -43.78
C VAL A 472 2.90 0.93 -43.79
N GLU A 473 4.04 0.27 -43.54
CA GLU A 473 5.27 0.21 -44.37
C GLU A 473 6.37 -0.54 -43.61
#